data_AF-A0A514EA97-F1
#
_entry.id   AF-A0A514EA97-F1
#
_cell.length_a   1.000
_cell.length_b   1.000
_cell.length_c   1.000
_cell.angle_alpha   90.00
_cell.angle_beta   90.00
_cell.angle_gamma   90.00
#
_symmetry.space_group_name_H-M   'P 1'
#
loop_
_entity.id
_entity.type
_entity.pdbx_description
1 polymer ?
#
loop_
_entity_poly.entity_id
_entity_poly.type
_entity_poly.pdbx_seq_one_letter_code
_entity_poly.pdbx_strand_id
1 'polypeptide(L)'
;MDSSKKGNALATFNIYLAVLDCKGAYSTDDLNSFNAMQEAGAGKNFLRDYERRLDECSSLVGNNEIMQGEWLITAAQQGSIEAMILYSIDTNSAIGPSDTFIKNPDKVIKWKTNAMGFLENAASKGSIDAIIRLADAHENGILAKEDKATAYAYYLAAQRAYPNSVSSGNMKRYQSSVRVDQQQAATNRANAIYQSCCAN
;
A
#
# COMPACT_ATOMS: atom_id res chain seq x y z
N MET A 1 18.74 -4.99 -13.21
CA MET A 1 18.08 -3.92 -13.98
C MET A 1 17.39 -4.46 -15.25
N ASP A 2 18.03 -5.32 -16.03
CA ASP A 2 17.47 -5.81 -17.31
C ASP A 2 16.11 -6.51 -17.21
N SER A 3 15.89 -7.35 -16.20
CA SER A 3 14.60 -8.00 -15.98
C SER A 3 13.48 -6.99 -15.71
N SER A 4 13.77 -5.94 -14.92
CA SER A 4 12.84 -4.85 -14.65
C SER A 4 12.50 -4.09 -15.94
N LYS A 5 13.51 -3.78 -16.77
CA LYS A 5 13.31 -3.14 -18.10
C LYS A 5 12.48 -4.00 -19.06
N LYS A 6 12.50 -5.33 -18.89
CA LYS A 6 11.68 -6.29 -19.65
C LYS A 6 10.26 -6.50 -19.07
N GLY A 7 9.86 -5.74 -18.04
CA GLY A 7 8.52 -5.83 -17.46
C GLY A 7 8.37 -6.82 -16.31
N ASN A 8 9.46 -7.36 -15.75
CA ASN A 8 9.36 -8.27 -14.60
C ASN A 8 9.00 -7.50 -13.32
N ALA A 9 7.74 -7.58 -12.91
CA ALA A 9 7.21 -6.86 -11.76
C ALA A 9 7.92 -7.16 -10.44
N LEU A 10 8.26 -8.43 -10.19
CA LEU A 10 8.98 -8.84 -8.98
C LEU A 10 10.38 -8.23 -8.94
N ALA A 11 11.10 -8.25 -10.06
CA ALA A 11 12.42 -7.63 -10.15
C ALA A 11 12.34 -6.11 -9.89
N THR A 12 11.33 -5.44 -10.44
CA THR A 12 11.10 -4.00 -10.23
C THR A 12 10.73 -3.69 -8.78
N PHE A 13 9.86 -4.50 -8.17
CA PHE A 13 9.48 -4.33 -6.78
C PHE A 13 10.66 -4.56 -5.83
N ASN A 14 11.52 -5.54 -6.11
CA ASN A 14 12.75 -5.75 -5.34
C ASN A 14 13.73 -4.57 -5.45
N ILE A 15 13.82 -3.91 -6.62
CA ILE A 15 14.59 -2.67 -6.76
C ILE A 15 13.98 -1.57 -5.89
N TYR A 16 12.65 -1.42 -5.90
CA TYR A 16 11.95 -0.48 -5.02
C TYR A 16 12.31 -0.71 -3.54
N LEU A 17 12.22 -1.95 -3.05
CA LEU A 17 12.52 -2.28 -1.66
C LEU A 17 13.98 -1.98 -1.29
N ALA A 18 14.92 -2.31 -2.18
CA ALA A 18 16.34 -2.00 -1.97
C ALA A 18 16.59 -0.48 -1.91
N VAL A 19 15.97 0.29 -2.81
CA VAL A 19 16.08 1.76 -2.81
C VAL A 19 15.45 2.36 -1.55
N LEU A 20 14.30 1.84 -1.10
CA LEU A 20 13.64 2.28 0.12
C LEU A 20 14.52 2.04 1.35
N ASP A 21 15.10 0.84 1.48
CA ASP A 21 16.01 0.50 2.57
C ASP A 21 17.25 1.41 2.58
N CYS A 22 17.87 1.61 1.42
CA CYS A 22 19.03 2.49 1.30
C CYS A 22 18.70 3.97 1.59
N LYS A 23 17.52 4.47 1.19
CA LYS A 23 17.08 5.81 1.60
C LYS A 23 16.92 5.92 3.11
N GLY A 24 16.37 4.88 3.75
CA GLY A 24 16.22 4.82 5.20
C GLY A 24 17.57 4.85 5.93
N ALA A 25 18.52 4.01 5.51
CA ALA A 25 19.86 3.93 6.11
C ALA A 25 20.66 5.24 6.06
N TYR A 26 20.37 6.11 5.10
CA TYR A 26 21.01 7.43 4.96
C TYR A 26 20.13 8.59 5.47
N SER A 27 18.98 8.30 6.07
CA SER A 27 18.08 9.30 6.66
C SER A 27 18.48 9.64 8.09
N THR A 28 18.19 10.87 8.53
CA THR A 28 18.51 11.36 9.88
C THR A 28 17.61 10.78 10.99
N ASP A 29 16.58 10.02 10.63
CA ASP A 29 15.62 9.43 11.59
C ASP A 29 16.25 8.30 12.43
N ASP A 30 17.36 7.70 11.98
CA ASP A 30 18.04 6.59 12.66
C ASP A 30 18.76 6.99 13.96
N LEU A 31 19.02 8.28 14.19
CA LEU A 31 19.63 8.76 15.45
C LEU A 31 18.69 8.62 16.66
N ASN A 32 17.38 8.82 16.46
CA ASN A 32 16.39 8.63 17.52
C ASN A 32 16.21 7.13 17.82
N SER A 33 16.26 6.30 16.78
CA SER A 33 16.22 4.84 16.88
C SER A 33 17.42 4.28 17.65
N PHE A 34 18.62 4.85 17.44
CA PHE A 34 19.83 4.46 18.17
C PHE A 34 19.71 4.69 19.68
N ASN A 35 19.24 5.87 20.11
CA ASN A 35 19.10 6.18 21.54
C ASN A 35 18.12 5.20 22.22
N ALA A 36 16.98 4.93 21.58
CA ALA A 36 16.01 3.95 22.07
C ALA A 36 16.60 2.52 22.15
N MET A 37 17.38 2.10 21.14
CA MET A 37 18.04 0.78 21.14
C MET A 37 19.20 0.69 22.13
N GLN A 38 19.87 1.80 22.43
CA GLN A 38 20.89 1.88 23.45
C GLN A 38 20.30 1.69 24.84
N GLU A 39 19.17 2.33 25.15
CA GLU A 39 18.43 2.15 26.40
C GLU A 39 17.94 0.69 26.59
N ALA A 40 17.60 0.01 25.49
CA ALA A 40 17.22 -1.41 25.49
C ALA A 40 18.41 -2.39 25.55
N GLY A 41 19.66 -1.90 25.66
CA GLY A 41 20.86 -2.74 25.68
C GLY A 41 21.24 -3.38 24.33
N ALA A 42 20.58 -2.99 23.25
CA ALA A 42 20.78 -3.51 21.89
C ALA A 42 21.65 -2.60 21.00
N GLY A 43 22.15 -1.47 21.54
CA GLY A 43 22.87 -0.46 20.76
C GLY A 43 24.06 -0.97 19.94
N LYS A 44 24.84 -1.95 20.45
CA LYS A 44 25.98 -2.52 19.69
C LYS A 44 25.53 -3.30 18.45
N ASN A 45 24.47 -4.09 18.57
CA ASN A 45 23.94 -4.86 17.45
C ASN A 45 23.32 -3.91 16.41
N PHE A 46 22.57 -2.90 16.89
CA PHE A 46 22.02 -1.85 16.05
C PHE A 46 23.10 -1.14 15.23
N LEU A 47 24.21 -0.71 15.86
CA LEU A 47 25.31 -0.04 15.16
C LEU A 47 25.95 -0.95 14.09
N ARG A 48 26.19 -2.22 14.41
CA ARG A 48 26.74 -3.17 13.45
C ARG A 48 25.82 -3.38 12.25
N ASP A 49 24.52 -3.47 12.49
CA ASP A 49 23.53 -3.65 11.43
C ASP A 49 23.38 -2.38 10.58
N TYR A 50 23.49 -1.21 11.20
CA TYR A 50 23.52 0.08 10.53
C TYR A 50 24.77 0.24 9.64
N GLU A 51 25.96 -0.04 10.16
CA GLU A 51 27.22 -0.02 9.39
C GLU A 51 27.16 -0.97 8.19
N ARG A 52 26.64 -2.19 8.38
CA ARG A 52 26.44 -3.16 7.28
C ARG A 52 25.51 -2.61 6.20
N ARG A 53 24.37 -2.02 6.57
CA ARG A 53 23.42 -1.42 5.61
C ARG A 53 24.05 -0.26 4.84
N LEU A 54 24.84 0.59 5.50
CA LEU A 54 25.58 1.67 4.82
C LEU A 54 26.56 1.12 3.78
N ASP A 55 27.30 0.06 4.13
CA ASP A 55 28.25 -0.57 3.21
C ASP A 55 27.53 -1.20 2.00
N GLU A 56 26.45 -1.95 2.24
CA GLU A 56 25.62 -2.57 1.19
C GLU A 56 25.02 -1.52 0.23
N CYS A 57 24.64 -0.36 0.75
CA CYS A 57 24.03 0.73 -0.02
C CYS A 57 25.04 1.69 -0.66
N SER A 58 26.33 1.61 -0.31
CA SER A 58 27.37 2.56 -0.74
C SER A 58 27.44 2.73 -2.26
N SER A 59 27.33 1.63 -3.01
CA SER A 59 27.34 1.61 -4.48
C SER A 59 26.05 2.15 -5.11
N LEU A 60 24.93 2.08 -4.40
CA LEU A 60 23.61 2.52 -4.86
C LEU A 60 23.40 4.01 -4.65
N VAL A 61 23.86 4.57 -3.54
CA VAL A 61 23.64 5.97 -3.14
C VAL A 61 24.18 6.96 -4.18
N GLY A 62 25.31 6.63 -4.82
CA GLY A 62 25.88 7.44 -5.91
C GLY A 62 25.14 7.32 -7.25
N ASN A 63 24.25 6.35 -7.41
CA ASN A 63 23.51 6.11 -8.64
C ASN A 63 22.14 6.79 -8.60
N ASN A 64 22.08 8.01 -9.12
CA ASN A 64 20.85 8.81 -9.12
C ASN A 64 19.71 8.18 -9.96
N GLU A 65 20.03 7.48 -11.05
CA GLU A 65 19.03 6.77 -11.87
C GLU A 65 18.30 5.73 -11.03
N ILE A 66 19.03 4.96 -10.21
CA ILE A 66 18.43 3.95 -9.34
C ILE A 66 17.76 4.61 -8.13
N MET A 67 18.41 5.56 -7.47
CA MET A 67 17.88 6.13 -6.22
C MET A 67 16.63 7.00 -6.42
N GLN A 68 16.45 7.61 -7.59
CA GLN A 68 15.30 8.48 -7.88
C GLN A 68 14.27 7.84 -8.82
N GLY A 69 14.44 6.56 -9.16
CA GLY A 69 13.49 5.87 -10.03
C GLY A 69 12.09 5.76 -9.42
N GLU A 70 11.06 5.86 -10.25
CA GLU A 70 9.65 5.66 -9.87
C GLU A 70 9.31 4.15 -9.77
N TRP A 71 10.10 3.41 -8.99
CA TRP A 71 10.08 1.94 -8.97
C TRP A 71 8.77 1.36 -8.45
N LEU A 72 8.13 2.01 -7.47
CA LEU A 72 6.87 1.52 -6.89
C LEU A 72 5.74 1.51 -7.92
N ILE A 73 5.50 2.64 -8.59
CA ILE A 73 4.47 2.72 -9.63
C ILE A 73 4.84 1.85 -10.84
N THR A 74 6.12 1.76 -11.19
CA THR A 74 6.58 0.90 -12.29
C THR A 74 6.28 -0.58 -11.98
N ALA A 75 6.55 -1.03 -10.75
CA ALA A 75 6.26 -2.40 -10.33
C ALA A 75 4.74 -2.68 -10.32
N ALA A 76 3.93 -1.71 -9.86
CA ALA A 76 2.48 -1.81 -9.90
C ALA A 76 1.96 -1.92 -11.35
N GLN A 77 2.45 -1.07 -12.26
CA GLN A 77 2.10 -1.12 -13.69
C GLN A 77 2.50 -2.45 -14.35
N GLN A 78 3.61 -3.06 -13.90
CA GLN A 78 4.07 -4.35 -14.40
C GLN A 78 3.31 -5.54 -13.81
N GLY A 79 2.46 -5.34 -12.81
CA GLY A 79 1.58 -6.38 -12.29
C GLY A 79 1.91 -6.92 -10.91
N SER A 80 2.81 -6.30 -10.14
CA SER A 80 3.06 -6.71 -8.75
C SER A 80 1.87 -6.30 -7.88
N ILE A 81 1.22 -7.29 -7.27
CA ILE A 81 0.07 -7.09 -6.38
C ILE A 81 0.52 -6.32 -5.14
N GLU A 82 1.70 -6.63 -4.61
CA GLU A 82 2.30 -5.95 -3.47
C GLU A 82 2.54 -4.47 -3.78
N ALA A 83 3.11 -4.16 -4.95
CA ALA A 83 3.33 -2.79 -5.39
C ALA A 83 2.01 -2.03 -5.60
N MET A 84 1.00 -2.67 -6.17
CA MET A 84 -0.34 -2.08 -6.34
C MET A 84 -0.94 -1.65 -5.01
N ILE A 85 -0.90 -2.53 -4.01
CA ILE A 85 -1.41 -2.24 -2.66
C ILE A 85 -0.54 -1.17 -2.00
N LEU A 86 0.78 -1.32 -2.04
CA LEU A 86 1.71 -0.42 -1.37
C LEU A 86 1.64 1.01 -1.92
N TYR A 87 1.45 1.17 -3.23
CA TYR A 87 1.25 2.49 -3.87
C TYR A 87 0.02 3.24 -3.33
N SER A 88 -1.01 2.52 -2.85
CA SER A 88 -2.22 3.12 -2.28
C SER A 88 -2.05 3.58 -0.83
N ILE A 89 -1.06 3.06 -0.09
CA ILE A 89 -0.87 3.32 1.34
C ILE A 89 0.38 4.14 1.64
N ASP A 90 1.47 3.94 0.88
CA ASP A 90 2.72 4.66 1.05
C ASP A 90 2.77 5.87 0.13
N THR A 91 2.13 6.95 0.58
CA THR A 91 2.06 8.22 -0.16
C THR A 91 3.44 8.86 -0.35
N ASN A 92 4.36 8.70 0.60
CA ASN A 92 5.72 9.22 0.48
C ASN A 92 6.45 8.59 -0.71
N SER A 93 6.39 7.27 -0.84
CA SER A 93 6.98 6.57 -1.99
C SER A 93 6.21 6.81 -3.29
N ALA A 94 4.89 7.00 -3.22
CA ALA A 94 4.05 7.15 -4.39
C ALA A 94 4.09 8.55 -5.03
N ILE A 95 4.11 9.61 -4.21
CA ILE A 95 4.04 11.01 -4.66
C ILE A 95 4.95 11.98 -3.89
N GLY A 96 5.69 11.52 -2.88
CA GLY A 96 6.60 12.34 -2.09
C GLY A 96 5.99 12.87 -0.78
N PRO A 97 6.75 13.69 -0.03
CA PRO A 97 6.32 14.24 1.26
C PRO A 97 5.08 15.14 1.17
N SER A 98 4.43 15.36 2.30
CA SER A 98 3.15 16.07 2.41
C SER A 98 3.15 17.49 1.82
N ASP A 99 4.29 18.18 1.81
CA ASP A 99 4.43 19.50 1.18
C ASP A 99 4.23 19.44 -0.35
N THR A 100 4.50 18.28 -0.96
CA THR A 100 4.24 18.03 -2.39
C THR A 100 2.75 18.10 -2.70
N PHE A 101 1.87 17.77 -1.75
CA PHE A 101 0.44 17.66 -1.99
C PHE A 101 -0.18 19.04 -2.22
N ILE A 102 0.27 20.04 -1.45
CA ILE A 102 -0.17 21.43 -1.58
C ILE A 102 0.43 22.06 -2.83
N LYS A 103 1.72 21.80 -3.11
CA LYS A 103 2.42 22.35 -4.27
C LYS A 103 1.93 21.78 -5.60
N ASN A 104 1.43 20.54 -5.61
CA ASN A 104 1.08 19.80 -6.82
C ASN A 104 -0.25 19.05 -6.66
N PRO A 105 -1.40 19.74 -6.59
CA PRO A 105 -2.71 19.09 -6.43
C PRO A 105 -3.03 18.11 -7.55
N ASP A 106 -2.58 18.36 -8.77
CA ASP A 106 -2.76 17.44 -9.91
C ASP A 106 -2.06 16.09 -9.71
N LYS A 107 -0.90 16.07 -9.02
CA LYS A 107 -0.23 14.82 -8.65
C LYS A 107 -1.07 14.01 -7.67
N VAL A 108 -1.74 14.68 -6.74
CA VAL A 108 -2.64 14.02 -5.78
C VAL A 108 -3.83 13.40 -6.51
N ILE A 109 -4.44 14.13 -7.46
CA ILE A 109 -5.54 13.61 -8.28
C ILE A 109 -5.09 12.37 -9.06
N LYS A 110 -3.95 12.46 -9.76
CA LYS A 110 -3.39 11.33 -10.52
C LYS A 110 -3.08 10.12 -9.62
N TRP A 111 -2.53 10.36 -8.43
CA TRP A 111 -2.28 9.31 -7.46
C TRP A 111 -3.56 8.62 -7.00
N LYS A 112 -4.60 9.36 -6.63
CA LYS A 112 -5.88 8.77 -6.24
C LYS A 112 -6.46 7.88 -7.34
N THR A 113 -6.45 8.38 -8.58
CA THR A 113 -6.91 7.59 -9.75
C THR A 113 -6.10 6.31 -9.94
N ASN A 114 -4.76 6.41 -9.91
CA ASN A 114 -3.89 5.25 -10.07
C ASN A 114 -4.05 4.25 -8.91
N ALA A 115 -4.08 4.73 -7.66
CA ALA A 115 -4.24 3.90 -6.48
C ALA A 115 -5.56 3.12 -6.51
N MET A 116 -6.67 3.76 -6.85
CA MET A 116 -7.95 3.08 -7.01
C MET A 116 -7.90 2.02 -8.12
N GLY A 117 -7.36 2.36 -9.30
CA GLY A 117 -7.23 1.40 -10.39
C GLY A 117 -6.32 0.21 -10.06
N PHE A 118 -5.24 0.44 -9.32
CA PHE A 118 -4.35 -0.63 -8.86
C PHE A 118 -5.01 -1.53 -7.81
N LEU A 119 -5.77 -0.96 -6.87
CA LEU A 119 -6.53 -1.74 -5.89
C LEU A 119 -7.62 -2.58 -6.56
N GLU A 120 -8.35 -2.03 -7.53
CA GLU A 120 -9.32 -2.78 -8.34
C GLU A 120 -8.65 -3.91 -9.12
N ASN A 121 -7.49 -3.65 -9.72
CA ASN A 121 -6.72 -4.68 -10.43
C ASN A 121 -6.26 -5.80 -9.50
N ALA A 122 -5.65 -5.46 -8.36
CA ALA A 122 -5.22 -6.41 -7.35
C ALA A 122 -6.39 -7.24 -6.80
N ALA A 123 -7.55 -6.61 -6.54
CA ALA A 123 -8.76 -7.30 -6.11
C ALA A 123 -9.26 -8.30 -7.18
N SER A 124 -9.25 -7.91 -8.46
CA SER A 124 -9.64 -8.82 -9.56
C SER A 124 -8.72 -10.04 -9.70
N LYS A 125 -7.50 -9.98 -9.14
CA LYS A 125 -6.53 -11.07 -9.08
C LYS A 125 -6.63 -11.91 -7.80
N GLY A 126 -7.66 -11.70 -6.98
CA GLY A 126 -7.89 -12.47 -5.75
C GLY A 126 -7.30 -11.86 -4.49
N SER A 127 -6.76 -10.63 -4.52
CA SER A 127 -6.18 -10.02 -3.33
C SER A 127 -7.25 -9.55 -2.35
N ILE A 128 -7.35 -10.23 -1.21
CA ILE A 128 -8.24 -9.85 -0.11
C ILE A 128 -7.80 -8.54 0.54
N ASP A 129 -6.49 -8.31 0.66
CA ASP A 129 -5.94 -7.05 1.16
C ASP A 129 -6.38 -5.88 0.28
N ALA A 130 -6.37 -6.04 -1.04
CA ALA A 130 -6.85 -5.00 -1.95
C ALA A 130 -8.36 -4.73 -1.79
N ILE A 131 -9.18 -5.76 -1.56
CA ILE A 131 -10.61 -5.60 -1.24
C ILE A 131 -10.80 -4.80 0.04
N ILE A 132 -10.03 -5.10 1.09
CA ILE A 132 -10.09 -4.35 2.35
C ILE A 132 -9.67 -2.89 2.13
N ARG A 133 -8.63 -2.63 1.34
CA ARG A 133 -8.22 -1.26 1.01
C ARG A 133 -9.24 -0.49 0.18
N LEU A 134 -9.97 -1.14 -0.72
CA LEU A 134 -11.12 -0.54 -1.41
C LEU A 134 -12.24 -0.19 -0.42
N ALA A 135 -12.48 -1.06 0.58
CA ALA A 135 -13.41 -0.76 1.66
C ALA A 135 -12.99 0.50 2.44
N ASP A 136 -11.73 0.55 2.88
CA ASP A 136 -11.16 1.69 3.63
C ASP A 136 -11.25 2.99 2.81
N ALA A 137 -10.95 2.93 1.50
CA ALA A 137 -11.01 4.07 0.58
C ALA A 137 -12.40 4.72 0.52
N HIS A 138 -13.45 3.90 0.52
CA HIS A 138 -14.83 4.36 0.56
C HIS A 138 -15.33 4.64 1.99
N GLU A 139 -14.73 4.05 3.02
CA GLU A 139 -15.08 4.32 4.41
C GLU A 139 -14.64 5.73 4.81
N ASN A 140 -13.40 6.13 4.51
CA ASN A 140 -12.80 7.37 5.00
C ASN A 140 -12.85 8.54 4.00
N GLY A 141 -13.14 8.27 2.72
CA GLY A 141 -13.24 9.31 1.70
C GLY A 141 -11.89 9.91 1.24
N ILE A 142 -10.75 9.29 1.60
CA ILE A 142 -9.41 9.81 1.28
C ILE A 142 -9.07 9.53 -0.19
N LEU A 143 -9.17 8.26 -0.60
CA LEU A 143 -8.83 7.80 -1.95
C LEU A 143 -10.01 7.92 -2.92
N ALA A 144 -11.22 7.63 -2.45
CA ALA A 144 -12.46 7.73 -3.20
C ALA A 144 -13.46 8.64 -2.48
N LYS A 145 -14.61 8.92 -3.10
CA LYS A 145 -15.71 9.56 -2.38
C LYS A 145 -16.18 8.63 -1.25
N GLU A 146 -16.41 9.20 -0.08
CA GLU A 146 -16.98 8.47 1.05
C GLU A 146 -18.36 7.90 0.68
N ASP A 147 -18.50 6.60 0.88
CA ASP A 147 -19.72 5.83 0.64
C ASP A 147 -19.72 4.61 1.56
N LYS A 148 -20.43 4.73 2.69
CA LYS A 148 -20.51 3.66 3.69
C LYS A 148 -21.13 2.38 3.14
N ALA A 149 -22.09 2.48 2.20
CA ALA A 149 -22.72 1.30 1.62
C ALA A 149 -21.75 0.54 0.72
N THR A 150 -20.98 1.26 -0.08
CA THR A 150 -19.91 0.66 -0.89
C THR A 150 -18.80 0.08 -0.02
N ALA A 151 -18.36 0.78 1.03
CA ALA A 151 -17.38 0.27 1.98
C ALA A 151 -17.85 -1.04 2.65
N TYR A 152 -19.08 -1.06 3.15
CA TYR A 152 -19.69 -2.25 3.76
C TYR A 152 -19.77 -3.42 2.78
N ALA A 153 -20.08 -3.17 1.50
CA ALA A 153 -20.09 -4.21 0.47
C ALA A 153 -18.71 -4.85 0.28
N TYR A 154 -17.63 -4.07 0.24
CA TYR A 154 -16.27 -4.59 0.17
C TYR A 154 -15.88 -5.38 1.43
N TYR A 155 -16.18 -4.86 2.64
CA TYR A 155 -15.90 -5.60 3.88
C TYR A 155 -16.65 -6.94 3.96
N LEU A 156 -17.91 -6.98 3.52
CA LEU A 156 -18.68 -8.22 3.43
C LEU A 156 -18.04 -9.21 2.43
N ALA A 157 -17.60 -8.72 1.27
CA ALA A 157 -16.95 -9.57 0.27
C ALA A 157 -15.63 -10.15 0.81
N ALA A 158 -14.82 -9.34 1.50
CA ALA A 158 -13.59 -9.79 2.17
C ALA A 158 -13.88 -10.86 3.24
N GLN A 159 -14.87 -10.63 4.11
CA GLN A 159 -15.25 -11.57 5.15
C GLN A 159 -15.76 -12.90 4.58
N ARG A 160 -16.46 -12.85 3.43
CA ARG A 160 -16.94 -14.03 2.71
C ARG A 160 -15.79 -14.83 2.10
N ALA A 161 -14.81 -14.15 1.49
CA ALA A 161 -13.67 -14.79 0.86
C ALA A 161 -12.67 -15.36 1.87
N TYR A 162 -12.45 -14.65 2.97
CA TYR A 162 -11.58 -15.09 4.04
C TYR A 162 -12.26 -14.85 5.39
N PRO A 163 -12.85 -15.90 6.00
CA PRO A 163 -13.45 -15.79 7.32
C PRO A 163 -12.46 -15.20 8.33
N ASN A 164 -12.91 -14.23 9.12
CA ASN A 164 -12.11 -13.44 10.09
C ASN A 164 -11.21 -12.34 9.50
N SER A 165 -11.20 -12.07 8.20
CA SER A 165 -10.54 -10.88 7.63
C SER A 165 -11.08 -9.56 8.21
N VAL A 166 -12.36 -9.55 8.58
CA VAL A 166 -13.02 -8.47 9.30
C VAL A 166 -13.60 -9.04 10.59
N SER A 167 -13.26 -8.43 11.73
CA SER A 167 -13.77 -8.85 13.03
C SER A 167 -15.30 -8.67 13.12
N SER A 168 -15.97 -9.50 13.90
CA SER A 168 -17.43 -9.40 14.09
C SER A 168 -17.86 -8.05 14.66
N GLY A 169 -17.05 -7.45 15.54
CA GLY A 169 -17.28 -6.10 16.07
C GLY A 169 -17.20 -5.01 15.00
N ASN A 170 -16.15 -5.03 14.16
CA ASN A 170 -16.04 -4.10 13.05
C ASN A 170 -17.16 -4.31 12.02
N MET A 171 -17.53 -5.56 11.73
CA MET A 171 -18.60 -5.86 10.78
C MET A 171 -19.95 -5.28 11.23
N LYS A 172 -20.28 -5.42 12.52
CA LYS A 172 -21.48 -4.78 13.11
C LYS A 172 -21.41 -3.26 13.01
N ARG A 173 -20.25 -2.66 13.28
CA ARG A 173 -20.05 -1.20 13.14
C ARG A 173 -20.31 -0.74 11.70
N TYR A 174 -19.73 -1.43 10.71
CA TYR A 174 -19.92 -1.10 9.30
C TYR A 174 -21.36 -1.31 8.84
N GLN A 175 -22.05 -2.35 9.31
CA GLN A 175 -23.47 -2.53 9.01
C GLN A 175 -24.31 -1.38 9.57
N SER A 176 -24.06 -0.98 10.82
CA SER A 176 -24.79 0.10 11.49
C SER A 176 -24.51 1.49 10.91
N SER A 177 -23.38 1.69 10.21
CA SER A 177 -23.08 2.95 9.51
C SER A 177 -23.77 3.06 8.14
N VAL A 178 -24.40 1.98 7.66
CA VAL A 178 -25.18 1.95 6.43
C VAL A 178 -26.66 2.12 6.73
N ARG A 179 -27.33 2.98 5.95
CA ARG A 179 -28.78 3.14 6.06
C ARG A 179 -29.49 1.82 5.79
N VAL A 180 -30.53 1.52 6.57
CA VAL A 180 -31.25 0.23 6.50
C VAL A 180 -31.74 -0.09 5.08
N ASP A 181 -32.23 0.90 4.34
CA ASP A 181 -32.71 0.74 2.96
C ASP A 181 -31.58 0.48 1.93
N GLN A 182 -30.32 0.71 2.29
CA GLN A 182 -29.15 0.44 1.46
C GLN A 182 -28.47 -0.90 1.79
N GLN A 183 -28.80 -1.55 2.91
CA GLN A 183 -28.12 -2.77 3.36
C GLN A 183 -28.27 -3.92 2.35
N GLN A 184 -29.49 -4.15 1.83
CA GLN A 184 -29.70 -5.22 0.84
C GLN A 184 -28.93 -4.97 -0.45
N ALA A 185 -28.87 -3.72 -0.91
CA ALA A 185 -28.08 -3.36 -2.09
C ALA A 185 -26.58 -3.58 -1.86
N ALA A 186 -26.07 -3.23 -0.67
CA ALA A 186 -24.68 -3.49 -0.28
C ALA A 186 -24.38 -5.00 -0.23
N THR A 187 -25.29 -5.83 0.31
CA THR A 187 -25.14 -7.30 0.29
C THR A 187 -25.11 -7.86 -1.14
N ASN A 188 -25.98 -7.37 -2.03
CA ASN A 188 -25.97 -7.79 -3.43
C ASN A 188 -24.65 -7.40 -4.12
N ARG A 189 -24.16 -6.19 -3.86
CA ARG A 189 -22.86 -5.72 -4.37
C ARG A 189 -21.70 -6.55 -3.81
N ALA A 190 -21.73 -6.90 -2.53
CA ALA A 190 -20.73 -7.77 -1.90
C ALA A 190 -20.65 -9.13 -2.61
N ASN A 191 -21.79 -9.70 -2.98
CA ASN A 191 -21.84 -10.95 -3.74
C ASN A 191 -21.17 -10.78 -5.11
N ALA A 192 -21.46 -9.70 -5.84
CA ALA A 192 -20.82 -9.44 -7.14
C ALA A 192 -19.30 -9.29 -7.01
N ILE A 193 -18.83 -8.53 -6.00
CA ILE A 193 -17.39 -8.36 -5.72
C ILE A 193 -16.75 -9.73 -5.44
N TYR A 194 -17.34 -10.51 -4.52
CA TYR A 194 -16.86 -11.85 -4.19
C TYR A 194 -16.75 -12.76 -5.42
N GLN A 195 -17.78 -12.77 -6.28
CA GLN A 195 -17.77 -13.58 -7.50
C GLN A 195 -16.67 -13.15 -8.48
N SER A 196 -16.44 -11.84 -8.62
CA SER A 196 -15.42 -11.31 -9.54
C SER A 196 -13.98 -11.52 -9.06
N CYS A 197 -13.76 -11.64 -7.76
CA CYS A 197 -12.42 -11.77 -7.17
C CYS A 197 -12.05 -13.20 -6.79
N CYS A 198 -12.94 -13.87 -6.05
CA CYS A 198 -12.50 -14.89 -5.09
C CYS A 198 -13.35 -16.17 -5.13
N ALA A 199 -14.25 -16.33 -6.10
CA ALA A 199 -15.12 -17.49 -6.25
C ALA A 199 -14.52 -18.62 -7.11
N ASN A 200 -13.25 -18.50 -7.51
CA ASN A 200 -12.52 -19.48 -8.34
C ASN A 200 -11.66 -20.42 -7.49
#